data_AF-A0A0J9VIC4-F1
#
_entry.id   AF-A0A0J9VIC4-F1
#
_cell.length_a   1.000
_cell.length_b   1.000
_cell.length_c   1.000
_cell.angle_alpha   90.00
_cell.angle_beta   90.00
_cell.angle_gamma   90.00
#
_symmetry.space_group_name_H-M   'P 1'
#
loop_
_entity.id
_entity.type
_entity.pdbx_description
1 polymer ?
#
loop_
_entity_poly.entity_id
_entity_poly.type
_entity_poly.pdbx_seq_one_letter_code
_entity_poly.pdbx_strand_id
1 'polypeptide(L)'
;MEYSDEDDIDVEEILKQAENIECVDENSIKKLATVLRKKKNKNERDRMEHPDNPEKWVTSEVDLDEILVNIKNLSVCSNLYSSMVESEILGDIIDLLNHPNNDIVIEVIDIVKEITNPSNLYELDKKENEKVVECLNKKKLCHFLINILEKINEEENEEYYNAMSSILNILENIFELENDLQNDLLTNSKLLFFLLKRISTELRSDDSNSLNASEILVLLILRINQFAENVYKDFYYTISIFNSLLKYISKYKDNDPPNINKKEILLNIFQALGNLLLLSENKNVFDSTNGFELMLKLLSGRKFLCFPALKIFAITLNDKDTCNKFVQLNGLKYLFCLFMLRNIKKSKVHVFEFEENIITVISNLCLCCTDTSLGRVLNKFGEKKCEKISRLLEIRQKYSDIILNEKKKKKQKLLLNENLQKMNIQIDDDCKKNLEYIELCDKGYLIYQLTDVILIALFFQNNSYISNNIFIHLYTRAVDIQSIYENILGKPANTPHASEYAACKRIRGMQAHTQQAIASSASALGSVPHSSVTRVPPF
;
A
#
# COMPACT_ATOMS: atom_id res chain seq x y z
N MET A 1 -11.23 56.85 3.07
CA MET A 1 -11.51 56.00 4.24
C MET A 1 -10.29 55.13 4.40
N GLU A 2 -9.45 55.55 5.35
CA GLU A 2 -8.23 54.87 5.74
C GLU A 2 -8.58 53.46 6.24
N TYR A 3 -7.78 52.49 5.82
CA TYR A 3 -7.79 51.13 6.35
C TYR A 3 -7.15 51.19 7.74
N SER A 4 -7.88 50.75 8.77
CA SER A 4 -7.38 50.62 10.13
C SER A 4 -6.50 49.39 10.27
N ASP A 5 -5.44 49.57 11.05
CA ASP A 5 -4.30 48.68 11.23
C ASP A 5 -4.66 47.27 11.73
N GLU A 6 -3.81 46.35 11.29
CA GLU A 6 -3.74 44.94 11.62
C GLU A 6 -3.54 44.74 13.13
N ASP A 7 -4.18 43.70 13.68
CA ASP A 7 -3.91 43.18 15.02
C ASP A 7 -2.42 42.82 15.12
N ASP A 8 -1.62 43.72 15.72
CA ASP A 8 -0.24 43.47 16.13
C ASP A 8 -0.22 42.23 17.03
N ILE A 9 0.14 41.09 16.44
CA ILE A 9 0.53 39.90 17.17
C ILE A 9 1.74 40.31 18.01
N ASP A 10 1.56 40.43 19.32
CA ASP A 10 2.61 40.81 20.27
C ASP A 10 3.69 39.71 20.28
N VAL A 11 4.66 39.85 19.37
CA VAL A 11 5.83 39.00 19.25
C VAL A 11 6.59 38.96 20.57
N GLU A 12 6.51 40.01 21.39
CA GLU A 12 7.11 40.07 22.72
C GLU A 12 6.39 39.18 23.73
N GLU A 13 5.07 39.00 23.61
CA GLU A 13 4.29 38.06 24.43
C GLU A 13 4.55 36.60 24.03
N ILE A 14 4.71 36.33 22.73
CA ILE A 14 5.13 35.01 22.20
C ILE A 14 6.57 34.67 22.67
N LEU A 15 7.48 35.65 22.63
CA LEU A 15 8.85 35.48 23.11
C LEU A 15 8.92 35.30 24.63
N LYS A 16 8.08 35.98 25.41
CA LYS A 16 7.96 35.77 26.87
C LYS A 16 7.39 34.40 27.23
N GLN A 17 6.48 33.84 26.43
CA GLN A 17 6.02 32.45 26.60
C GLN A 17 7.13 31.45 26.27
N ALA A 18 8.00 31.75 25.29
CA ALA A 18 9.16 30.93 24.96
C ALA A 18 10.29 31.02 26.03
N GLU A 19 10.45 32.15 26.71
CA GLU A 19 11.46 32.33 27.78
C GLU A 19 11.15 31.57 29.09
N ASN A 20 9.90 31.11 29.30
CA ASN A 20 9.52 30.29 30.46
C ASN A 20 9.59 28.78 30.23
N ILE A 21 10.14 28.34 29.09
CA ILE A 21 10.46 26.92 28.89
C ILE A 21 11.72 26.65 29.72
N GLU A 22 11.54 26.20 30.98
CA GLU A 22 12.61 25.55 31.73
C GLU A 22 13.23 24.51 30.82
N CYS A 23 14.51 24.70 30.45
CA CYS A 23 15.24 23.78 29.60
C CYS A 23 15.22 22.41 30.29
N VAL A 24 14.41 21.48 29.76
CA VAL A 24 14.19 20.18 30.39
C VAL A 24 15.50 19.42 30.36
N ASP A 25 16.11 19.26 31.53
CA ASP A 25 17.32 18.46 31.72
C ASP A 25 16.99 17.05 32.23
N GLU A 26 17.97 16.13 32.17
CA GLU A 26 17.81 14.74 32.63
C GLU A 26 17.34 14.65 34.10
N ASN A 27 17.73 15.61 34.94
CA ASN A 27 17.31 15.66 36.34
C ASN A 27 15.83 16.01 36.48
N SER A 28 15.32 16.89 35.61
CA SER A 28 13.91 17.25 35.55
C SER A 28 13.07 16.07 35.10
N ILE A 29 13.54 15.25 34.15
CA ILE A 29 12.87 14.00 33.74
C ILE A 29 12.75 13.02 34.91
N LYS A 30 13.82 12.83 35.71
CA LYS A 30 13.78 11.97 36.91
C LYS A 30 12.81 12.48 37.98
N LYS A 31 12.73 13.81 38.16
CA LYS A 31 11.74 14.42 39.06
C LYS A 31 10.32 14.18 38.54
N LEU A 32 10.05 14.44 37.26
CA LEU A 32 8.76 14.19 36.61
C LEU A 32 8.35 12.72 36.73
N ALA A 33 9.27 11.78 36.49
CA ALA A 33 9.02 10.35 36.65
C ALA A 33 8.58 9.99 38.08
N THR A 34 9.25 10.57 39.08
CA THR A 34 8.91 10.38 40.49
C THR A 34 7.55 10.97 40.84
N VAL A 35 7.22 12.14 40.29
CA VAL A 35 5.92 12.80 40.51
C VAL A 35 4.80 12.01 39.85
N LEU A 36 4.97 11.60 38.58
CA LEU A 36 4.01 10.77 37.86
C LEU A 36 3.68 9.50 38.64
N ARG A 37 4.70 8.75 39.09
CA ARG A 37 4.50 7.54 39.91
C ARG A 37 3.75 7.81 41.20
N LYS A 38 4.05 8.92 41.89
CA LYS A 38 3.31 9.30 43.11
C LYS A 38 1.84 9.60 42.81
N LYS A 39 1.55 10.35 41.74
CA LYS A 39 0.18 10.72 41.34
C LYS A 39 -0.60 9.49 40.88
N LYS A 40 -0.02 8.66 40.02
CA LYS A 40 -0.57 7.36 39.57
C LYS A 40 -0.91 6.45 40.74
N ASN A 41 0.04 6.18 41.63
CA ASN A 41 -0.18 5.31 42.79
C ASN A 41 -1.20 5.87 43.78
N LYS A 42 -1.31 7.20 43.90
CA LYS A 42 -2.32 7.85 44.73
C LYS A 42 -3.71 7.64 44.12
N ASN A 43 -3.88 7.91 42.81
CA ASN A 43 -5.15 7.70 42.13
C ASN A 43 -5.60 6.23 42.17
N GLU A 44 -4.69 5.29 41.91
CA GLU A 44 -4.99 3.86 42.02
C GLU A 44 -5.45 3.48 43.43
N ARG A 45 -4.78 4.00 44.47
CA ARG A 45 -5.17 3.76 45.87
C ARG A 45 -6.54 4.36 46.19
N ASP A 46 -6.77 5.62 45.83
CA ASP A 46 -8.02 6.31 46.12
C ASP A 46 -9.20 5.60 45.41
N ARG A 47 -8.99 5.10 44.19
CA ARG A 47 -9.96 4.25 43.46
C ARG A 47 -10.19 2.89 44.12
N MET A 48 -9.16 2.24 44.64
CA MET A 48 -9.28 0.96 45.35
C MET A 48 -9.99 1.12 46.71
N GLU A 49 -9.69 2.19 47.45
CA GLU A 49 -10.32 2.47 48.74
C GLU A 49 -11.77 2.93 48.59
N HIS A 50 -12.10 3.58 47.47
CA HIS A 50 -13.41 4.17 47.21
C HIS A 50 -13.97 3.84 45.81
N PRO A 51 -14.23 2.57 45.48
CA PRO A 51 -14.63 2.15 44.12
C PRO A 51 -15.91 2.84 43.62
N ASP A 52 -16.91 2.97 44.49
CA ASP A 52 -18.24 3.48 44.13
C ASP A 52 -18.43 4.98 44.43
N ASN A 53 -17.36 5.70 44.85
CA ASN A 53 -17.45 7.12 45.23
C ASN A 53 -16.49 7.99 44.41
N PRO A 54 -16.88 8.40 43.17
CA PRO A 54 -16.05 9.23 42.30
C PRO A 54 -15.48 10.49 42.94
N GLU A 55 -16.29 11.20 43.73
CA GLU A 55 -15.90 12.44 44.40
C GLU A 55 -14.63 12.32 45.25
N LYS A 56 -14.28 11.11 45.71
CA LYS A 56 -13.11 10.87 46.56
C LYS A 56 -11.80 10.68 45.78
N TRP A 57 -11.86 10.28 44.51
CA TRP A 57 -10.66 10.10 43.69
C TRP A 57 -10.57 11.10 42.53
N VAL A 58 -11.63 11.86 42.20
CA VAL A 58 -11.60 12.91 41.16
C VAL A 58 -10.46 13.90 41.33
N THR A 59 -10.19 14.38 42.56
CA THR A 59 -9.07 15.32 42.77
C THR A 59 -7.72 14.68 42.44
N SER A 60 -7.53 13.41 42.79
CA SER A 60 -6.30 12.67 42.46
C SER A 60 -6.16 12.35 40.97
N GLU A 61 -7.28 12.35 40.25
CA GLU A 61 -7.36 12.13 38.81
C GLU A 61 -7.00 13.39 38.02
N VAL A 62 -7.56 14.54 38.39
CA VAL A 62 -7.17 15.85 37.82
C VAL A 62 -5.66 16.09 38.04
N ASP A 63 -5.20 15.78 39.25
CA ASP A 63 -3.80 15.78 39.64
C ASP A 63 -2.89 14.89 38.75
N LEU A 64 -3.43 13.80 38.20
CA LEU A 64 -2.74 12.87 37.30
C LEU A 64 -2.79 13.35 35.84
N ASP A 65 -3.92 13.92 35.44
CA ASP A 65 -4.09 14.54 34.13
C ASP A 65 -3.12 15.73 33.94
N GLU A 66 -3.04 16.64 34.91
CA GLU A 66 -2.14 17.80 34.86
C GLU A 66 -0.66 17.42 34.66
N ILE A 67 -0.21 16.32 35.28
CA ILE A 67 1.17 15.84 35.08
C ILE A 67 1.36 15.20 33.70
N LEU A 68 0.33 14.57 33.12
CA LEU A 68 0.39 14.03 31.76
C LEU A 68 0.48 15.15 30.72
N VAL A 69 -0.30 16.22 30.90
CA VAL A 69 -0.20 17.43 30.05
C VAL A 69 1.22 18.00 30.07
N ASN A 70 1.86 18.05 31.25
CA ASN A 70 3.27 18.48 31.35
C ASN A 70 4.24 17.52 30.65
N ILE A 71 3.98 16.22 30.73
CA ILE A 71 4.78 15.18 30.06
C ILE A 71 4.61 15.21 28.54
N LYS A 72 3.47 15.66 28.02
CA LYS A 72 3.24 15.80 26.57
C LYS A 72 4.31 16.67 25.90
N ASN A 73 4.80 17.71 26.58
CA ASN A 73 5.90 18.53 26.07
C ASN A 73 7.20 17.71 25.86
N LEU A 74 7.44 16.67 26.68
CA LEU A 74 8.58 15.76 26.51
C LEU A 74 8.43 14.87 25.27
N SER A 75 7.19 14.52 24.93
CA SER A 75 6.90 13.62 23.80
C SER A 75 7.30 14.21 22.45
N VAL A 76 7.47 15.52 22.35
CA VAL A 76 7.91 16.22 21.14
C VAL A 76 9.45 16.36 21.08
N CYS A 77 10.15 16.15 22.20
CA CYS A 77 11.60 16.26 22.29
C CYS A 77 12.27 14.88 22.11
N SER A 78 12.48 14.46 20.85
CA SER A 78 13.08 13.17 20.48
C SER A 78 14.39 12.89 21.24
N ASN A 79 15.26 13.90 21.36
CA ASN A 79 16.54 13.83 22.07
C ASN A 79 16.44 13.43 23.57
N LEU A 80 15.25 13.51 24.17
CA LEU A 80 15.01 13.14 25.57
C LEU A 80 14.48 11.70 25.74
N TYR A 81 14.15 10.99 24.67
CA TYR A 81 13.53 9.66 24.75
C TYR A 81 14.44 8.63 25.43
N SER A 82 15.75 8.66 25.18
CA SER A 82 16.74 7.83 25.91
C SER A 82 16.63 8.04 27.42
N SER A 83 16.59 9.29 27.87
CA SER A 83 16.46 9.64 29.28
C SER A 83 15.09 9.26 29.86
N MET A 84 14.03 9.30 29.05
CA MET A 84 12.70 8.81 29.43
C MET A 84 12.68 7.29 29.66
N VAL A 85 13.35 6.53 28.80
CA VAL A 85 13.51 5.08 28.96
C VAL A 85 14.31 4.77 30.24
N GLU A 86 15.43 5.46 30.44
CA GLU A 86 16.33 5.24 31.60
C GLU A 86 15.69 5.64 32.94
N SER A 87 14.77 6.61 32.92
CA SER A 87 14.01 7.03 34.11
C SER A 87 12.73 6.21 34.34
N GLU A 88 12.45 5.22 33.48
CA GLU A 88 11.25 4.37 33.44
C GLU A 88 9.93 5.11 33.22
N ILE A 89 9.95 6.44 33.02
CA ILE A 89 8.74 7.25 32.85
C ILE A 89 7.96 6.85 31.60
N LEU A 90 8.64 6.47 30.51
CA LEU A 90 7.99 5.95 29.31
C LEU A 90 7.16 4.69 29.62
N GLY A 91 7.72 3.81 30.44
CA GLY A 91 7.03 2.61 30.88
C GLY A 91 5.84 2.91 31.78
N ASP A 92 5.95 3.91 32.66
CA ASP A 92 4.86 4.35 33.52
C ASP A 92 3.69 4.97 32.73
N ILE A 93 4.01 5.72 31.67
CA ILE A 93 3.04 6.31 30.72
C ILE A 93 2.28 5.21 29.98
N ILE A 94 2.98 4.22 29.40
CA ILE A 94 2.32 3.13 28.64
C ILE A 94 1.37 2.32 29.53
N ASP A 95 1.74 2.09 30.79
CA ASP A 95 0.87 1.36 31.74
C ASP A 95 -0.47 2.09 31.98
N LEU A 96 -0.54 3.42 31.81
CA LEU A 96 -1.76 4.20 31.95
C LEU A 96 -2.75 4.02 30.78
N LEU A 97 -2.35 3.37 29.68
CA LEU A 97 -3.28 2.96 28.63
C LEU A 97 -4.37 1.99 29.12
N ASN A 98 -4.13 1.31 30.25
CA ASN A 98 -5.11 0.43 30.90
C ASN A 98 -5.96 1.15 31.98
N HIS A 99 -5.89 2.48 32.03
CA HIS A 99 -6.60 3.24 33.05
C HIS A 99 -8.14 3.16 32.87
N PRO A 100 -8.92 3.10 33.97
CA PRO A 100 -10.38 3.02 33.89
C PRO A 100 -11.01 4.27 33.27
N ASN A 101 -10.54 5.49 33.61
CA ASN A 101 -10.99 6.72 32.96
C ASN A 101 -10.38 6.83 31.55
N ASN A 102 -11.25 6.97 30.55
CA ASN A 102 -10.89 7.18 29.15
C ASN A 102 -10.17 8.51 28.91
N ASP A 103 -10.45 9.56 29.66
CA ASP A 103 -9.83 10.88 29.43
C ASP A 103 -8.30 10.80 29.64
N ILE A 104 -7.89 10.13 30.73
CA ILE A 104 -6.48 9.78 30.99
C ILE A 104 -5.90 8.90 29.87
N VAL A 105 -6.67 7.94 29.36
CA VAL A 105 -6.20 7.08 28.26
C VAL A 105 -6.00 7.89 26.97
N ILE A 106 -6.86 8.86 26.70
CA ILE A 106 -6.79 9.75 25.52
C ILE A 106 -5.55 10.64 25.60
N GLU A 107 -5.26 11.22 26.77
CA GLU A 107 -4.05 12.03 26.95
C GLU A 107 -2.78 11.18 26.75
N VAL A 108 -2.79 9.94 27.23
CA VAL A 108 -1.68 8.98 27.01
C VAL A 108 -1.56 8.58 25.54
N ILE A 109 -2.67 8.38 24.82
CA ILE A 109 -2.67 8.08 23.39
C ILE A 109 -1.97 9.20 22.62
N ASP A 110 -2.27 10.46 22.94
CA ASP A 110 -1.62 11.59 22.28
C ASP A 110 -0.11 11.63 22.53
N ILE A 111 0.34 11.33 23.75
CA ILE A 111 1.78 11.20 24.06
C ILE A 111 2.42 10.07 23.24
N VAL A 112 1.77 8.91 23.17
CA VAL A 112 2.27 7.75 22.43
C VAL A 112 2.30 8.02 20.92
N LYS A 113 1.34 8.77 20.39
CA LYS A 113 1.31 9.19 18.99
C LYS A 113 2.57 9.97 18.61
N GLU A 114 2.98 10.93 19.43
CA GLU A 114 4.22 11.68 19.18
C GLU A 114 5.47 10.81 19.33
N ILE A 115 5.52 9.94 20.35
CA ILE A 115 6.68 9.05 20.58
C ILE A 115 6.87 8.02 19.46
N THR A 116 5.77 7.56 18.86
CA THR A 116 5.80 6.59 17.76
C THR A 116 6.01 7.24 16.40
N ASN A 117 5.95 8.57 16.29
CA ASN A 117 6.13 9.27 15.02
C ASN A 117 7.47 8.89 14.37
N PRO A 118 7.47 8.34 13.14
CA PRO A 118 8.70 7.93 12.46
C PRO A 118 9.74 9.05 12.34
N SER A 119 9.30 10.30 12.15
CA SER A 119 10.21 11.45 12.07
C SER A 119 11.04 11.61 13.35
N ASN A 120 10.40 11.50 14.52
CA ASN A 120 11.06 11.63 15.81
C ASN A 120 12.02 10.46 16.08
N LEU A 121 11.63 9.24 15.71
CA LEU A 121 12.44 8.04 15.93
C LEU A 121 13.61 7.93 14.96
N TYR A 122 13.50 8.42 13.73
CA TYR A 122 14.59 8.40 12.75
C TYR A 122 15.64 9.49 12.99
N GLU A 123 15.33 10.53 13.77
CA GLU A 123 16.31 11.51 14.23
C GLU A 123 17.29 10.94 15.27
N LEU A 124 16.89 9.89 15.97
CA LEU A 124 17.71 9.25 17.00
C LEU A 124 18.85 8.44 16.40
N ASP A 125 19.95 8.35 17.15
CA ASP A 125 20.99 7.36 16.85
C ASP A 125 20.41 5.94 16.94
N LYS A 126 20.88 5.04 16.07
CA LYS A 126 20.36 3.67 15.95
C LYS A 126 20.21 2.95 17.31
N LYS A 127 21.19 3.09 18.21
CA LYS A 127 21.15 2.45 19.53
C LYS A 127 20.07 3.03 20.44
N GLU A 128 19.80 4.32 20.32
CA GLU A 128 18.78 5.01 21.12
C GLU A 128 17.38 4.63 20.64
N ASN A 129 17.18 4.60 19.32
CA ASN A 129 15.97 4.09 18.70
C ASN A 129 15.68 2.64 19.15
N GLU A 130 16.69 1.75 19.08
CA GLU A 130 16.57 0.35 19.53
C GLU A 130 16.15 0.26 21.01
N LYS A 131 16.70 1.10 21.91
CA LYS A 131 16.30 1.15 23.32
C LYS A 131 14.83 1.56 23.50
N VAL A 132 14.36 2.55 22.75
CA VAL A 132 12.97 3.02 22.82
C VAL A 132 12.03 1.90 22.34
N VAL A 133 12.31 1.31 21.17
CA VAL A 133 11.52 0.21 20.61
C VAL A 133 11.48 -1.00 21.55
N GLU A 134 12.62 -1.36 22.16
CA GLU A 134 12.68 -2.43 23.16
C GLU A 134 11.79 -2.12 24.38
N CYS A 135 11.80 -0.87 24.86
CA CYS A 135 10.94 -0.43 25.96
C CYS A 135 9.45 -0.57 25.61
N LEU A 136 9.03 -0.09 24.42
CA LEU A 136 7.65 -0.17 23.93
C LEU A 136 7.17 -1.62 23.83
N ASN A 137 8.02 -2.50 23.29
CA ASN A 137 7.75 -3.94 23.20
C ASN A 137 7.65 -4.61 24.58
N LYS A 138 8.61 -4.35 25.47
CA LYS A 138 8.60 -4.88 26.84
C LYS A 138 7.35 -4.48 27.60
N LYS A 139 6.85 -3.27 27.36
CA LYS A 139 5.61 -2.73 27.94
C LYS A 139 4.35 -3.12 27.17
N LYS A 140 4.45 -3.95 26.13
CA LYS A 140 3.33 -4.50 25.36
C LYS A 140 2.39 -3.42 24.81
N LEU A 141 2.97 -2.33 24.30
CA LEU A 141 2.20 -1.21 23.72
C LEU A 141 1.11 -1.70 22.75
N CYS A 142 1.49 -2.55 21.79
CA CYS A 142 0.57 -3.09 20.78
C CYS A 142 -0.63 -3.85 21.37
N HIS A 143 -0.42 -4.60 22.46
CA HIS A 143 -1.51 -5.28 23.16
C HIS A 143 -2.49 -4.29 23.81
N PHE A 144 -1.97 -3.21 24.42
CA PHE A 144 -2.83 -2.16 24.98
C PHE A 144 -3.63 -1.44 23.90
N LEU A 145 -3.00 -1.07 22.78
CA LEU A 145 -3.68 -0.42 21.66
C LEU A 145 -4.86 -1.27 21.16
N ILE A 146 -4.67 -2.58 20.99
CA ILE A 146 -5.72 -3.49 20.54
C ILE A 146 -6.91 -3.54 21.52
N ASN A 147 -6.64 -3.54 22.83
CA ASN A 147 -7.70 -3.53 23.84
C ASN A 147 -8.47 -2.21 23.84
N ILE A 148 -7.80 -1.09 23.58
CA ILE A 148 -8.43 0.23 23.52
C ILE A 148 -9.37 0.34 22.32
N LEU A 149 -9.04 -0.28 21.17
CA LEU A 149 -9.91 -0.29 19.99
C LEU A 149 -11.31 -0.85 20.30
N GLU A 150 -11.42 -1.80 21.23
CA GLU A 150 -12.72 -2.35 21.66
C GLU A 150 -13.42 -1.45 22.71
N LYS A 151 -12.66 -0.60 23.42
CA LYS A 151 -13.14 0.25 24.53
C LYS A 151 -13.69 1.60 24.05
N ILE A 152 -13.05 2.23 23.07
CA ILE A 152 -13.43 3.57 22.59
C ILE A 152 -14.58 3.48 21.59
N ASN A 153 -15.70 4.11 21.93
CA ASN A 153 -16.89 4.18 21.09
C ASN A 153 -17.00 5.55 20.39
N GLU A 154 -16.65 5.57 19.11
CA GLU A 154 -16.65 6.78 18.26
C GLU A 154 -18.03 7.45 18.09
N GLU A 155 -19.13 6.76 18.41
CA GLU A 155 -20.48 7.32 18.32
C GLU A 155 -20.85 8.19 19.52
N GLU A 156 -20.12 8.10 20.63
CA GLU A 156 -20.49 8.77 21.87
C GLU A 156 -20.24 10.29 21.81
N ASN A 157 -19.06 10.71 21.35
CA ASN A 157 -18.69 12.12 21.24
C ASN A 157 -17.53 12.33 20.26
N GLU A 158 -17.25 13.59 19.92
CA GLU A 158 -16.16 13.97 19.01
C GLU A 158 -14.76 13.65 19.57
N GLU A 159 -14.60 13.71 20.89
CA GLU A 159 -13.32 13.41 21.54
C GLU A 159 -12.92 11.95 21.34
N TYR A 160 -13.87 11.02 21.45
CA TYR A 160 -13.66 9.58 21.23
C TYR A 160 -13.47 9.26 19.76
N TYR A 161 -14.13 10.00 18.86
CA TYR A 161 -13.85 9.94 17.43
C TYR A 161 -12.39 10.35 17.12
N ASN A 162 -11.92 11.45 17.70
CA ASN A 162 -10.55 11.93 17.54
C ASN A 162 -9.53 10.99 18.19
N ALA A 163 -9.85 10.40 19.35
CA ALA A 163 -9.01 9.41 20.00
C ALA A 163 -8.81 8.18 19.11
N MET A 164 -9.87 7.71 18.42
CA MET A 164 -9.74 6.64 17.43
C MET A 164 -8.83 7.08 16.28
N SER A 165 -8.94 8.31 15.78
CA SER A 165 -8.03 8.85 14.76
C SER A 165 -6.57 8.78 15.23
N SER A 166 -6.29 9.18 16.47
CA SER A 166 -4.95 9.10 17.07
C SER A 166 -4.45 7.65 17.18
N ILE A 167 -5.30 6.70 17.58
CA ILE A 167 -4.91 5.27 17.64
C ILE A 167 -4.59 4.74 16.25
N LEU A 168 -5.40 5.06 15.24
CA LEU A 168 -5.14 4.67 13.86
C LEU A 168 -3.80 5.25 13.37
N ASN A 169 -3.48 6.50 13.69
CA ASN A 169 -2.19 7.10 13.37
C ASN A 169 -1.02 6.40 14.08
N ILE A 170 -1.17 6.01 15.35
CA ILE A 170 -0.15 5.19 16.04
C ILE A 170 0.10 3.87 15.29
N LEU A 171 -0.95 3.20 14.83
CA LEU A 171 -0.82 1.95 14.07
C LEU A 171 -0.11 2.18 12.72
N GLU A 172 -0.44 3.26 12.02
CA GLU A 172 0.26 3.67 10.80
C GLU A 172 1.75 3.91 11.06
N ASN A 173 2.08 4.70 12.08
CA ASN A 173 3.45 4.96 12.51
C ASN A 173 4.20 3.65 12.78
N ILE A 174 3.61 2.70 13.52
CA ILE A 174 4.21 1.39 13.82
C ILE A 174 4.51 0.59 12.54
N PHE A 175 3.63 0.61 11.54
CA PHE A 175 3.85 -0.09 10.27
C PHE A 175 4.84 0.61 9.33
N GLU A 176 4.99 1.94 9.45
CA GLU A 176 6.00 2.72 8.73
C GLU A 176 7.41 2.49 9.28
N LEU A 177 7.55 2.34 10.60
CA LEU A 177 8.83 2.09 11.25
C LEU A 177 9.56 0.81 10.78
N GLU A 178 8.83 -0.17 10.25
CA GLU A 178 9.35 -1.44 9.73
C GLU A 178 10.31 -2.18 10.70
N ASN A 179 9.98 -2.17 12.00
CA ASN A 179 10.78 -2.81 13.04
C ASN A 179 9.96 -3.82 13.87
N ASP A 180 10.57 -4.40 14.90
CA ASP A 180 9.96 -5.48 15.70
C ASP A 180 8.70 -5.08 16.49
N LEU A 181 8.40 -3.78 16.63
CA LEU A 181 7.18 -3.30 17.30
C LEU A 181 5.89 -3.78 16.62
N GLN A 182 5.92 -3.98 15.30
CA GLN A 182 4.74 -4.43 14.56
C GLN A 182 4.42 -5.93 14.76
N ASN A 183 5.36 -6.74 15.27
CA ASN A 183 5.28 -8.20 15.23
C ASN A 183 4.01 -8.75 15.92
N ASP A 184 3.66 -8.19 17.07
CA ASP A 184 2.44 -8.57 17.81
C ASP A 184 1.16 -8.22 17.02
N LEU A 185 1.17 -7.14 16.24
CA LEU A 185 0.02 -6.72 15.43
C LEU A 185 -0.22 -7.67 14.25
N LEU A 186 0.86 -8.18 13.62
CA LEU A 186 0.77 -9.02 12.42
C LEU A 186 0.07 -10.37 12.67
N THR A 187 0.16 -10.90 13.88
CA THR A 187 -0.43 -12.19 14.24
C THR A 187 -1.77 -12.04 14.98
N ASN A 188 -2.22 -10.82 15.24
CA ASN A 188 -3.42 -10.57 16.02
C ASN A 188 -4.68 -10.48 15.14
N SER A 189 -5.50 -11.52 15.21
CA SER A 189 -6.77 -11.58 14.46
C SER A 189 -7.78 -10.51 14.89
N LYS A 190 -7.73 -10.02 16.13
CA LYS A 190 -8.67 -8.98 16.61
C LYS A 190 -8.47 -7.67 15.87
N LEU A 191 -7.23 -7.24 15.66
CA LEU A 191 -6.94 -6.02 14.90
C LEU A 191 -7.49 -6.13 13.47
N LEU A 192 -7.19 -7.24 12.79
CA LEU A 192 -7.64 -7.45 11.41
C LEU A 192 -9.18 -7.40 11.30
N PHE A 193 -9.89 -8.12 12.17
CA PHE A 193 -11.36 -8.12 12.14
C PHE A 193 -11.97 -6.82 12.66
N PHE A 194 -11.30 -6.11 13.58
CA PHE A 194 -11.69 -4.77 13.98
C PHE A 194 -11.65 -3.82 12.78
N LEU A 195 -10.55 -3.77 12.02
CA LEU A 195 -10.41 -2.91 10.84
C LEU A 195 -11.49 -3.24 9.79
N LEU A 196 -11.70 -4.53 9.48
CA LEU A 196 -12.76 -4.96 8.55
C LEU A 196 -14.16 -4.53 8.99
N LYS A 197 -14.46 -4.63 10.30
CA LYS A 197 -15.72 -4.16 10.88
C LYS A 197 -15.82 -2.65 10.78
N ARG A 198 -14.77 -1.92 11.19
CA ARG A 198 -14.74 -0.45 11.22
C ARG A 198 -14.94 0.18 9.85
N ILE A 199 -14.33 -0.39 8.80
CA ILE A 199 -14.53 0.05 7.40
C ILE A 199 -15.97 -0.21 6.94
N SER A 200 -16.59 -1.28 7.44
CA SER A 200 -17.95 -1.66 7.05
C SER A 200 -19.05 -0.87 7.76
N THR A 201 -18.72 -0.27 8.92
CA THR A 201 -19.61 0.59 9.72
C THR A 201 -19.48 2.04 9.24
N GLU A 202 -20.55 2.58 8.67
CA GLU A 202 -20.57 3.98 8.21
C GLU A 202 -21.12 4.87 9.32
N LEU A 203 -20.23 5.61 10.00
CA LEU A 203 -20.62 6.53 11.07
C LEU A 203 -20.96 7.92 10.54
N ARG A 204 -20.22 8.38 9.53
CA ARG A 204 -20.33 9.71 8.93
C ARG A 204 -20.30 9.62 7.40
N SER A 205 -20.83 10.63 6.71
CA SER A 205 -20.79 10.67 5.24
C SER A 205 -19.37 10.78 4.68
N ASP A 206 -18.52 11.55 5.36
CA ASP A 206 -17.07 11.68 5.12
C ASP A 206 -16.29 11.16 6.33
N ASP A 207 -16.49 9.89 6.65
CA ASP A 207 -15.82 9.20 7.75
C ASP A 207 -14.33 8.99 7.43
N SER A 208 -13.49 9.89 7.95
CA SER A 208 -12.02 9.84 7.83
C SER A 208 -11.42 8.62 8.52
N ASN A 209 -11.96 8.22 9.67
CA ASN A 209 -11.49 7.05 10.41
C ASN A 209 -11.74 5.75 9.61
N SER A 210 -12.84 5.66 8.86
CA SER A 210 -13.06 4.55 7.92
C SER A 210 -12.05 4.52 6.78
N LEU A 211 -11.60 5.68 6.30
CA LEU A 211 -10.56 5.78 5.26
C LEU A 211 -9.21 5.33 5.82
N ASN A 212 -8.78 5.89 6.95
CA ASN A 212 -7.52 5.54 7.61
C ASN A 212 -7.50 4.04 7.99
N ALA A 213 -8.60 3.50 8.50
CA ALA A 213 -8.71 2.07 8.80
C ALA A 213 -8.52 1.19 7.56
N SER A 214 -8.95 1.66 6.38
CA SER A 214 -8.74 0.94 5.11
C SER A 214 -7.28 0.98 4.65
N GLU A 215 -6.55 2.05 4.91
CA GLU A 215 -5.12 2.18 4.61
C GLU A 215 -4.29 1.30 5.54
N ILE A 216 -4.59 1.32 6.84
CA ILE A 216 -3.95 0.46 7.84
C ILE A 216 -4.22 -1.01 7.53
N LEU A 217 -5.41 -1.37 7.03
CA LEU A 217 -5.70 -2.74 6.60
C LEU A 217 -4.79 -3.17 5.42
N VAL A 218 -4.54 -2.27 4.47
CA VAL A 218 -3.61 -2.54 3.36
C VAL A 218 -2.20 -2.77 3.88
N LEU A 219 -1.73 -1.90 4.77
CA LEU A 219 -0.43 -2.03 5.42
C LEU A 219 -0.32 -3.33 6.21
N LEU A 220 -1.29 -3.63 7.07
CA LEU A 220 -1.34 -4.86 7.86
C LEU A 220 -1.20 -6.11 6.99
N ILE A 221 -2.01 -6.24 5.93
CA ILE A 221 -1.95 -7.41 5.03
C ILE A 221 -0.61 -7.46 4.29
N LEU A 222 -0.08 -6.32 3.85
CA LEU A 222 1.23 -6.25 3.20
C LEU A 222 2.34 -6.72 4.15
N ARG A 223 2.36 -6.23 5.39
CA ARG A 223 3.36 -6.57 6.41
C ARG A 223 3.23 -8.03 6.85
N ILE A 224 2.01 -8.55 6.97
CA ILE A 224 1.79 -9.99 7.21
C ILE A 224 2.48 -10.82 6.12
N ASN A 225 2.27 -10.48 4.85
CA ASN A 225 2.90 -11.22 3.74
C ASN A 225 4.43 -11.14 3.73
N GLN A 226 5.01 -10.05 4.26
CA GLN A 226 6.45 -9.81 4.27
C GLN A 226 7.16 -10.46 5.47
N PHE A 227 6.53 -10.38 6.66
CA PHE A 227 7.22 -10.63 7.93
C PHE A 227 6.58 -11.73 8.79
N ALA A 228 5.32 -12.10 8.54
CA ALA A 228 4.62 -13.10 9.34
C ALA A 228 4.43 -14.40 8.57
N GLU A 229 4.60 -15.51 9.27
CA GLU A 229 4.35 -16.83 8.73
C GLU A 229 3.03 -17.39 9.26
N ASN A 230 2.43 -18.31 8.50
CA ASN A 230 1.36 -19.18 8.96
C ASN A 230 0.03 -18.49 9.33
N VAL A 231 -0.09 -17.17 9.14
CA VAL A 231 -1.30 -16.39 9.47
C VAL A 231 -2.53 -16.86 8.70
N TYR A 232 -2.38 -17.22 7.42
CA TYR A 232 -3.49 -17.62 6.55
C TYR A 232 -3.71 -19.13 6.43
N LYS A 233 -3.07 -19.94 7.28
CA LYS A 233 -3.16 -21.42 7.20
C LYS A 233 -4.56 -21.95 7.45
N ASP A 234 -5.32 -21.28 8.32
CA ASP A 234 -6.69 -21.67 8.60
C ASP A 234 -7.63 -21.19 7.48
N PHE A 235 -8.29 -22.15 6.82
CA PHE A 235 -9.20 -21.86 5.72
C PHE A 235 -10.37 -20.96 6.14
N TYR A 236 -10.96 -21.19 7.31
CA TYR A 236 -12.11 -20.42 7.81
C TYR A 236 -11.72 -19.01 8.19
N TYR A 237 -10.52 -18.82 8.73
CA TYR A 237 -9.94 -17.50 8.95
C TYR A 237 -9.80 -16.75 7.63
N THR A 238 -9.06 -17.31 6.68
CA THR A 238 -8.77 -16.66 5.39
C THR A 238 -10.02 -16.39 4.55
N ILE A 239 -10.97 -17.33 4.50
CA ILE A 239 -12.22 -17.14 3.76
C ILE A 239 -13.10 -16.05 4.40
N SER A 240 -13.02 -15.84 5.72
CA SER A 240 -13.74 -14.77 6.41
C SER A 240 -13.20 -13.39 6.03
N ILE A 241 -11.88 -13.26 5.84
CA ILE A 241 -11.25 -12.04 5.32
C ILE A 241 -11.76 -11.75 3.91
N PHE A 242 -11.66 -12.73 3.00
CA PHE A 242 -12.16 -12.57 1.63
C PHE A 242 -13.64 -12.20 1.59
N ASN A 243 -14.49 -12.89 2.35
CA ASN A 243 -15.92 -12.61 2.38
C ASN A 243 -16.22 -11.20 2.89
N SER A 244 -15.46 -10.67 3.85
CA SER A 244 -15.62 -9.31 4.37
C SER A 244 -15.30 -8.27 3.28
N LEU A 245 -14.16 -8.42 2.60
CA LEU A 245 -13.75 -7.53 1.50
C LEU A 245 -14.74 -7.60 0.33
N LEU A 246 -15.09 -8.80 -0.11
CA LEU A 246 -16.02 -9.03 -1.24
C LEU A 246 -17.41 -8.52 -0.93
N LYS A 247 -17.90 -8.69 0.30
CA LYS A 247 -19.19 -8.14 0.74
C LYS A 247 -19.19 -6.62 0.62
N TYR A 248 -18.13 -5.94 1.05
CA TYR A 248 -18.03 -4.49 0.91
C TYR A 248 -18.04 -4.06 -0.57
N ILE A 249 -17.19 -4.66 -1.40
CA ILE A 249 -17.14 -4.39 -2.85
C ILE A 249 -18.52 -4.60 -3.50
N SER A 250 -19.24 -5.65 -3.10
CA SER A 250 -20.51 -6.03 -3.70
C SER A 250 -21.61 -4.97 -3.56
N LYS A 251 -21.54 -4.09 -2.55
CA LYS A 251 -22.47 -2.97 -2.37
C LYS A 251 -22.45 -2.00 -3.57
N TYR A 252 -21.31 -1.89 -4.24
CA TYR A 252 -21.05 -0.97 -5.35
C TYR A 252 -21.02 -1.67 -6.71
N LYS A 253 -21.47 -2.93 -6.80
CA LYS A 253 -21.41 -3.70 -8.05
C LYS A 253 -22.27 -3.12 -9.17
N ASP A 254 -23.33 -2.40 -8.81
CA ASP A 254 -24.30 -1.86 -9.76
C ASP A 254 -24.22 -0.32 -9.88
N ASN A 255 -23.52 0.39 -8.98
CA ASN A 255 -23.45 1.86 -8.94
C ASN A 255 -22.04 2.36 -8.62
N ASP A 256 -21.66 3.51 -9.19
CA ASP A 256 -20.38 4.14 -8.86
C ASP A 256 -20.39 4.66 -7.41
N PRO A 257 -19.22 4.68 -6.71
CA PRO A 257 -19.17 5.17 -5.35
C PRO A 257 -19.49 6.68 -5.30
N PRO A 258 -20.24 7.13 -4.26
CA PRO A 258 -20.88 8.44 -4.26
C PRO A 258 -19.91 9.63 -4.10
N ASN A 259 -18.82 9.46 -3.35
CA ASN A 259 -17.85 10.51 -3.06
C ASN A 259 -16.40 10.01 -3.23
N ILE A 260 -15.42 10.89 -3.01
CA ILE A 260 -13.99 10.56 -3.18
C ILE A 260 -13.49 9.60 -2.10
N ASN A 261 -13.88 9.78 -0.84
CA ASN A 261 -13.50 8.90 0.27
C ASN A 261 -13.95 7.46 0.03
N LYS A 262 -15.19 7.23 -0.42
CA LYS A 262 -15.68 5.88 -0.76
C LYS A 262 -14.95 5.28 -1.95
N LYS A 263 -14.51 6.09 -2.92
CA LYS A 263 -13.65 5.61 -4.02
C LYS A 263 -12.31 5.14 -3.48
N GLU A 264 -11.67 5.91 -2.61
CA GLU A 264 -10.38 5.56 -2.00
C GLU A 264 -10.48 4.32 -1.11
N ILE A 265 -11.47 4.24 -0.22
CA ILE A 265 -11.73 3.03 0.57
C ILE A 265 -11.89 1.80 -0.32
N LEU A 266 -12.61 1.91 -1.44
CA LEU A 266 -12.75 0.79 -2.38
C LEU A 266 -11.40 0.44 -3.03
N LEU A 267 -10.61 1.42 -3.46
CA LEU A 267 -9.27 1.16 -3.98
C LEU A 267 -8.38 0.46 -2.95
N ASN A 268 -8.43 0.88 -1.68
CA ASN A 268 -7.71 0.25 -0.58
C ASN A 268 -8.19 -1.20 -0.35
N ILE A 269 -9.50 -1.45 -0.38
CA ILE A 269 -10.05 -2.82 -0.27
C ILE A 269 -9.62 -3.70 -1.45
N PHE A 270 -9.57 -3.15 -2.66
CA PHE A 270 -9.04 -3.86 -3.83
C PHE A 270 -7.54 -4.13 -3.70
N GLN A 271 -6.78 -3.19 -3.11
CA GLN A 271 -5.36 -3.36 -2.85
C GLN A 271 -5.10 -4.44 -1.79
N ALA A 272 -5.86 -4.44 -0.69
CA ALA A 272 -5.86 -5.48 0.32
C ALA A 272 -6.20 -6.85 -0.29
N LEU A 273 -7.24 -6.93 -1.14
CA LEU A 273 -7.61 -8.14 -1.86
C LEU A 273 -6.48 -8.62 -2.78
N GLY A 274 -5.85 -7.71 -3.52
CA GLY A 274 -4.70 -7.99 -4.38
C GLY A 274 -3.51 -8.54 -3.58
N ASN A 275 -3.20 -7.94 -2.43
CA ASN A 275 -2.13 -8.38 -1.54
C ASN A 275 -2.38 -9.80 -1.02
N LEU A 276 -3.61 -10.13 -0.62
CA LEU A 276 -3.96 -11.51 -0.22
C LEU A 276 -3.70 -12.51 -1.35
N LEU A 277 -4.01 -12.14 -2.59
CA LEU A 277 -3.90 -13.00 -3.78
C LEU A 277 -2.46 -13.15 -4.31
N LEU A 278 -1.48 -12.45 -3.73
CA LEU A 278 -0.07 -12.68 -4.04
C LEU A 278 0.41 -14.04 -3.52
N LEU A 279 -0.21 -14.55 -2.44
CA LEU A 279 0.07 -15.88 -1.90
C LEU A 279 -0.71 -16.95 -2.66
N SER A 280 -0.02 -17.99 -3.13
CA SER A 280 -0.62 -19.08 -3.90
C SER A 280 -1.69 -19.85 -3.10
N GLU A 281 -1.48 -20.07 -1.80
CA GLU A 281 -2.42 -20.74 -0.91
C GLU A 281 -3.77 -20.00 -0.83
N ASN A 282 -3.71 -18.66 -0.77
CA ASN A 282 -4.89 -17.81 -0.70
C ASN A 282 -5.71 -17.80 -1.99
N LYS A 283 -5.09 -18.09 -3.15
CA LYS A 283 -5.83 -18.20 -4.43
C LYS A 283 -6.83 -19.35 -4.39
N ASN A 284 -6.46 -20.49 -3.80
CA ASN A 284 -7.37 -21.63 -3.64
C ASN A 284 -8.57 -21.29 -2.75
N VAL A 285 -8.34 -20.48 -1.70
CA VAL A 285 -9.42 -19.99 -0.83
C VAL A 285 -10.33 -19.03 -1.59
N PHE A 286 -9.75 -18.12 -2.38
CA PHE A 286 -10.52 -17.20 -3.23
C PHE A 286 -11.42 -17.92 -4.24
N ASP A 287 -10.96 -19.03 -4.82
CA ASP A 287 -11.77 -19.87 -5.71
C ASP A 287 -12.99 -20.51 -5.02
N SER A 288 -12.94 -20.65 -3.70
CA SER A 288 -14.05 -21.11 -2.86
C SER A 288 -15.04 -19.99 -2.50
N THR A 289 -14.80 -18.76 -2.95
CA THR A 289 -15.68 -17.60 -2.78
C THR A 289 -16.37 -17.23 -4.10
N ASN A 290 -17.34 -16.30 -4.03
CA ASN A 290 -17.95 -15.70 -5.24
C ASN A 290 -17.11 -14.54 -5.81
N GLY A 291 -15.83 -14.46 -5.45
CA GLY A 291 -14.94 -13.37 -5.83
C GLY A 291 -14.71 -13.30 -7.34
N PHE A 292 -14.50 -14.45 -7.98
CA PHE A 292 -14.26 -14.52 -9.44
C PHE A 292 -15.47 -14.00 -10.23
N GLU A 293 -16.66 -14.45 -9.87
CA GLU A 293 -17.94 -14.05 -10.49
C GLU A 293 -18.23 -12.56 -10.23
N LEU A 294 -17.93 -12.06 -9.04
CA LEU A 294 -18.04 -10.64 -8.73
C LEU A 294 -17.11 -9.81 -9.61
N MET A 295 -15.82 -10.18 -9.71
CA MET A 295 -14.86 -9.48 -10.58
C MET A 295 -15.32 -9.46 -12.04
N LEU A 296 -15.86 -10.57 -12.55
CA LEU A 296 -16.43 -10.63 -13.91
C LEU A 296 -17.63 -9.69 -14.07
N LYS A 297 -18.52 -9.65 -13.07
CA LYS A 297 -19.65 -8.72 -13.08
C LYS A 297 -19.17 -7.26 -13.13
N LEU A 298 -18.18 -6.90 -12.33
CA LEU A 298 -17.61 -5.55 -12.30
C LEU A 298 -16.94 -5.17 -13.63
N LEU A 299 -16.20 -6.10 -14.24
CA LEU A 299 -15.58 -5.93 -15.57
C LEU A 299 -16.65 -5.68 -16.65
N SER A 300 -17.81 -6.32 -16.54
CA SER A 300 -18.91 -6.14 -17.48
C SER A 300 -19.60 -4.77 -17.37
N GLY A 301 -19.59 -4.16 -16.17
CA GLY A 301 -20.29 -2.91 -15.88
C GLY A 301 -19.66 -1.67 -16.52
N ARG A 302 -18.35 -1.71 -16.85
CA ARG A 302 -17.57 -0.57 -17.40
C ARG A 302 -17.69 0.72 -16.57
N LYS A 303 -17.86 0.55 -15.25
CA LYS A 303 -17.98 1.59 -14.22
C LYS A 303 -16.64 1.79 -13.51
N PHE A 304 -16.61 2.62 -12.46
CA PHE A 304 -15.41 2.88 -11.66
C PHE A 304 -14.68 1.59 -11.25
N LEU A 305 -15.42 0.59 -10.77
CA LEU A 305 -14.88 -0.69 -10.31
C LEU A 305 -14.38 -1.64 -11.42
N CYS A 306 -14.54 -1.28 -12.69
CA CYS A 306 -14.02 -2.05 -13.81
C CYS A 306 -12.48 -2.12 -13.77
N PHE A 307 -11.81 -1.01 -13.45
CA PHE A 307 -10.35 -0.92 -13.44
C PHE A 307 -9.72 -1.77 -12.33
N PRO A 308 -10.14 -1.65 -11.06
CA PRO A 308 -9.61 -2.50 -10.00
C PRO A 308 -9.94 -3.98 -10.20
N ALA A 309 -11.12 -4.32 -10.72
CA ALA A 309 -11.47 -5.71 -11.03
C ALA A 309 -10.56 -6.33 -12.10
N LEU A 310 -10.15 -5.54 -13.10
CA LEU A 310 -9.17 -5.98 -14.09
C LEU A 310 -7.79 -6.25 -13.46
N LYS A 311 -7.35 -5.41 -12.51
CA LYS A 311 -6.10 -5.62 -11.76
C LYS A 311 -6.12 -6.95 -10.99
N ILE A 312 -7.25 -7.30 -10.36
CA ILE A 312 -7.42 -8.62 -9.72
C ILE A 312 -7.25 -9.75 -10.75
N PHE A 313 -7.84 -9.65 -11.94
CA PHE A 313 -7.63 -10.66 -12.99
C PHE A 313 -6.18 -10.74 -13.46
N ALA A 314 -5.45 -9.64 -13.53
CA ALA A 314 -4.02 -9.68 -13.88
C ALA A 314 -3.18 -10.46 -12.85
N ILE A 315 -3.60 -10.48 -11.58
CA ILE A 315 -2.96 -11.24 -10.49
C ILE A 315 -3.39 -12.72 -10.50
N THR A 316 -4.68 -12.99 -10.72
CA THR A 316 -5.26 -14.33 -10.56
C THR A 316 -5.17 -15.19 -11.82
N LEU A 317 -5.22 -14.61 -13.02
CA LEU A 317 -5.18 -15.37 -14.28
C LEU A 317 -3.73 -15.69 -14.66
N ASN A 318 -3.12 -16.62 -13.95
CA ASN A 318 -1.71 -16.99 -14.15
C ASN A 318 -1.47 -18.50 -14.33
N ASP A 319 -2.54 -19.30 -14.35
CA ASP A 319 -2.50 -20.75 -14.54
C ASP A 319 -3.59 -21.21 -15.53
N LYS A 320 -3.56 -22.51 -15.87
CA LYS A 320 -4.48 -23.11 -16.85
C LYS A 320 -5.94 -23.03 -16.38
N ASP A 321 -6.22 -23.32 -15.12
CA ASP A 321 -7.57 -23.52 -14.62
C ASP A 321 -8.29 -22.17 -14.50
N THR A 322 -7.63 -21.17 -13.90
CA THR A 322 -8.18 -19.81 -13.79
C THR A 322 -8.37 -19.15 -15.16
N CYS A 323 -7.41 -19.30 -16.07
CA CYS A 323 -7.53 -18.78 -17.45
C CYS A 323 -8.67 -19.46 -18.22
N ASN A 324 -8.78 -20.79 -18.14
CA ASN A 324 -9.87 -21.51 -18.78
C ASN A 324 -11.24 -21.14 -18.19
N LYS A 325 -11.36 -21.00 -16.86
CA LYS A 325 -12.58 -20.53 -16.17
C LYS A 325 -13.00 -19.14 -16.66
N PHE A 326 -12.06 -18.21 -16.81
CA PHE A 326 -12.33 -16.86 -17.36
C PHE A 326 -12.96 -16.91 -18.76
N VAL A 327 -12.41 -17.75 -19.64
CA VAL A 327 -12.91 -17.94 -21.00
C VAL A 327 -14.29 -18.60 -21.03
N GLN A 328 -14.51 -19.60 -20.18
CA GLN A 328 -15.78 -20.31 -20.06
C GLN A 328 -16.91 -19.39 -19.59
N LEU A 329 -16.62 -18.47 -18.67
CA LEU A 329 -17.55 -17.47 -18.15
C LEU A 329 -17.67 -16.21 -19.04
N ASN A 330 -17.31 -16.32 -20.32
CA ASN A 330 -17.43 -15.25 -21.33
C ASN A 330 -16.62 -13.98 -21.04
N GLY A 331 -15.55 -14.07 -20.23
CA GLY A 331 -14.67 -12.94 -19.89
C GLY A 331 -14.03 -12.27 -21.12
N LEU A 332 -13.76 -13.04 -22.18
CA LEU A 332 -13.17 -12.55 -23.43
C LEU A 332 -13.97 -11.40 -24.07
N LYS A 333 -15.31 -11.41 -23.95
CA LYS A 333 -16.16 -10.34 -24.50
C LYS A 333 -15.80 -9.00 -23.85
N TYR A 334 -15.68 -8.99 -22.52
CA TYR A 334 -15.42 -7.77 -21.77
C TYR A 334 -13.97 -7.31 -21.93
N LEU A 335 -13.01 -8.23 -21.78
CA LEU A 335 -11.59 -7.94 -21.95
C LEU A 335 -11.26 -7.32 -23.32
N PHE A 336 -11.71 -7.95 -24.41
CA PHE A 336 -11.40 -7.43 -25.75
C PHE A 336 -12.17 -6.16 -26.10
N CYS A 337 -13.31 -5.89 -25.45
CA CYS A 337 -13.92 -4.57 -25.54
C CYS A 337 -13.05 -3.48 -24.90
N LEU A 338 -12.42 -3.77 -23.76
CA LEU A 338 -11.50 -2.84 -23.10
C LEU A 338 -10.19 -2.66 -23.88
N PHE A 339 -9.61 -3.74 -24.40
CA PHE A 339 -8.38 -3.73 -25.20
C PHE A 339 -8.46 -2.82 -26.44
N MET A 340 -9.64 -2.77 -27.07
CA MET A 340 -9.87 -1.96 -28.26
C MET A 340 -10.14 -0.47 -27.96
N LEU A 341 -10.21 -0.05 -26.70
CA LEU A 341 -10.33 1.36 -26.35
C LEU A 341 -9.03 2.11 -26.68
N ARG A 342 -9.13 3.14 -27.52
CA ARG A 342 -8.00 3.99 -27.93
C ARG A 342 -7.90 5.30 -27.12
N ASN A 343 -9.04 5.85 -26.70
CA ASN A 343 -9.12 7.13 -26.02
C ASN A 343 -9.81 6.97 -24.66
N ILE A 344 -9.07 6.46 -23.68
CA ILE A 344 -9.53 6.47 -22.29
C ILE A 344 -9.40 7.92 -21.83
N LYS A 345 -10.54 8.58 -21.56
CA LYS A 345 -10.55 9.97 -21.08
C LYS A 345 -9.65 10.04 -19.83
N LYS A 346 -8.71 11.00 -19.83
CA LYS A 346 -7.71 11.23 -18.78
C LYS A 346 -8.36 11.65 -17.45
N SER A 347 -9.04 10.75 -16.77
CA SER A 347 -9.54 10.97 -15.41
C SER A 347 -8.85 10.00 -14.47
N LYS A 348 -7.95 10.49 -13.60
CA LYS A 348 -7.35 9.86 -12.40
C LYS A 348 -6.84 8.40 -12.47
N VAL A 349 -7.08 7.67 -13.54
CA VAL A 349 -6.61 6.32 -13.83
C VAL A 349 -5.29 6.46 -14.55
N HIS A 350 -4.25 5.83 -14.02
CA HIS A 350 -3.00 5.64 -14.74
C HIS A 350 -3.31 4.79 -15.97
N VAL A 351 -3.55 5.42 -17.13
CA VAL A 351 -3.78 4.76 -18.43
C VAL A 351 -2.71 3.68 -18.69
N PHE A 352 -1.50 3.96 -18.19
CA PHE A 352 -0.40 3.03 -18.07
C PHE A 352 -0.76 1.69 -17.40
N GLU A 353 -1.16 1.72 -16.13
CA GLU A 353 -1.50 0.55 -15.32
C GLU A 353 -2.69 -0.21 -15.93
N PHE A 354 -3.64 0.51 -16.53
CA PHE A 354 -4.75 -0.13 -17.24
C PHE A 354 -4.30 -0.91 -18.48
N GLU A 355 -3.49 -0.30 -19.35
CA GLU A 355 -2.94 -1.00 -20.52
C GLU A 355 -2.07 -2.18 -20.10
N GLU A 356 -1.27 -2.04 -19.04
CA GLU A 356 -0.48 -3.13 -18.47
C GLU A 356 -1.34 -4.30 -18.03
N ASN A 357 -2.36 -4.06 -17.20
CA ASN A 357 -3.25 -5.12 -16.73
C ASN A 357 -3.96 -5.84 -17.88
N ILE A 358 -4.40 -5.11 -18.92
CA ILE A 358 -5.00 -5.73 -20.12
C ILE A 358 -3.99 -6.66 -20.81
N ILE A 359 -2.79 -6.15 -21.09
CA ILE A 359 -1.76 -6.90 -21.82
C ILE A 359 -1.29 -8.11 -21.01
N THR A 360 -1.15 -7.97 -19.69
CA THR A 360 -0.85 -9.08 -18.77
C THR A 360 -1.91 -10.17 -18.84
N VAL A 361 -3.20 -9.82 -18.74
CA VAL A 361 -4.28 -10.80 -18.87
C VAL A 361 -4.28 -11.47 -20.24
N ILE A 362 -4.14 -10.71 -21.34
CA ILE A 362 -4.12 -11.29 -22.70
C ILE A 362 -2.91 -12.22 -22.87
N SER A 363 -1.73 -11.83 -22.38
CA SER A 363 -0.53 -12.66 -22.43
C SER A 363 -0.75 -13.99 -21.71
N ASN A 364 -1.25 -13.95 -20.47
CA ASN A 364 -1.50 -15.17 -19.72
C ASN A 364 -2.58 -16.05 -20.37
N LEU A 365 -3.64 -15.47 -20.94
CA LEU A 365 -4.62 -16.23 -21.71
C LEU A 365 -4.00 -16.92 -22.94
N CYS A 366 -3.07 -16.28 -23.64
CA CYS A 366 -2.38 -16.89 -24.79
C CYS A 366 -1.41 -18.01 -24.39
N LEU A 367 -0.81 -17.92 -23.20
CA LEU A 367 0.19 -18.86 -22.70
C LEU A 367 -0.40 -20.05 -21.92
N CYS A 368 -1.48 -19.82 -21.16
CA CYS A 368 -2.01 -20.78 -20.20
C CYS A 368 -3.31 -21.45 -20.64
N CYS A 369 -4.13 -20.81 -21.51
CA CYS A 369 -5.34 -21.47 -22.02
C CYS A 369 -4.99 -22.69 -22.85
N THR A 370 -5.88 -23.67 -22.79
CA THR A 370 -5.75 -24.95 -23.52
C THR A 370 -7.05 -25.30 -24.23
N ASP A 371 -6.98 -26.24 -25.18
CA ASP A 371 -8.14 -26.86 -25.82
C ASP A 371 -9.14 -25.85 -26.42
N THR A 372 -10.42 -26.00 -26.08
CA THR A 372 -11.51 -25.14 -26.58
C THR A 372 -11.38 -23.69 -26.12
N SER A 373 -10.84 -23.45 -24.93
CA SER A 373 -10.61 -22.10 -24.39
C SER A 373 -9.53 -21.37 -25.20
N LEU A 374 -8.43 -22.07 -25.53
CA LEU A 374 -7.39 -21.55 -26.41
C LEU A 374 -7.96 -21.25 -27.81
N GLY A 375 -8.75 -22.16 -28.38
CA GLY A 375 -9.44 -21.92 -29.65
C GLY A 375 -10.31 -20.65 -29.64
N ARG A 376 -11.03 -20.39 -28.54
CA ARG A 376 -11.82 -19.16 -28.36
C ARG A 376 -10.94 -17.91 -28.28
N VAL A 377 -9.79 -17.97 -27.60
CA VAL A 377 -8.81 -16.87 -27.56
C VAL A 377 -8.28 -16.58 -28.96
N LEU A 378 -7.85 -17.60 -29.70
CA LEU A 378 -7.36 -17.46 -31.08
C LEU A 378 -8.41 -16.86 -32.01
N ASN A 379 -9.67 -17.27 -31.88
CA ASN A 379 -10.76 -16.71 -32.67
C ASN A 379 -10.91 -15.19 -32.46
N LYS A 380 -10.68 -14.66 -31.24
CA LYS A 380 -10.68 -13.21 -31.00
C LYS A 380 -9.63 -12.48 -31.85
N PHE A 381 -8.46 -13.09 -32.05
CA PHE A 381 -7.40 -12.52 -32.90
C PHE A 381 -7.66 -12.73 -34.40
N GLY A 382 -8.49 -13.69 -34.80
CA GLY A 382 -8.93 -13.87 -36.19
C GLY A 382 -10.07 -12.93 -36.64
N GLU A 383 -10.85 -12.37 -35.70
CA GLU A 383 -11.98 -11.49 -35.98
C GLU A 383 -11.59 -10.22 -36.76
N LYS A 384 -12.45 -9.81 -37.71
CA LYS A 384 -12.38 -8.54 -38.45
C LYS A 384 -10.99 -8.25 -39.05
N LYS A 385 -10.47 -9.17 -39.87
CA LYS A 385 -9.14 -9.06 -40.50
C LYS A 385 -8.03 -8.81 -39.47
N CYS A 386 -8.06 -9.58 -38.39
CA CYS A 386 -7.05 -9.50 -37.34
C CYS A 386 -6.85 -8.09 -36.74
N GLU A 387 -7.95 -7.31 -36.56
CA GLU A 387 -7.88 -5.94 -36.01
C GLU A 387 -7.18 -5.89 -34.63
N LYS A 388 -7.24 -7.00 -33.87
CA LYS A 388 -6.60 -7.14 -32.55
C LYS A 388 -5.08 -7.17 -32.67
N ILE A 389 -4.55 -7.80 -33.72
CA ILE A 389 -3.11 -7.82 -34.03
C ILE A 389 -2.66 -6.41 -34.41
N SER A 390 -3.45 -5.70 -35.21
CA SER A 390 -3.21 -4.28 -35.50
C SER A 390 -3.17 -3.43 -34.23
N ARG A 391 -4.14 -3.60 -33.32
CA ARG A 391 -4.18 -2.90 -32.02
C ARG A 391 -2.98 -3.24 -31.14
N LEU A 392 -2.60 -4.52 -31.07
CA LEU A 392 -1.44 -4.98 -30.32
C LEU A 392 -0.14 -4.32 -30.81
N LEU A 393 0.03 -4.23 -32.12
CA LEU A 393 1.17 -3.55 -32.73
C LEU A 393 1.15 -2.03 -32.51
N GLU A 394 -0.02 -1.38 -32.36
CA GLU A 394 -0.11 0.05 -32.00
C GLU A 394 0.47 0.28 -30.59
N ILE A 395 0.06 -0.57 -29.65
CA ILE A 395 0.53 -0.52 -28.26
C ILE A 395 2.04 -0.83 -28.22
N ARG A 396 2.47 -1.88 -28.92
CA ARG A 396 3.90 -2.24 -29.03
C ARG A 396 4.73 -1.07 -29.54
N GLN A 397 4.31 -0.42 -30.63
CA GLN A 397 5.04 0.71 -31.21
C GLN A 397 5.15 1.88 -30.22
N LYS A 398 4.02 2.26 -29.60
CA LYS A 398 3.98 3.30 -28.56
C LYS A 398 5.03 3.06 -27.47
N TYR A 399 5.06 1.85 -26.89
CA TYR A 399 5.99 1.55 -25.79
C TYR A 399 7.43 1.30 -26.26
N SER A 400 7.63 0.74 -27.46
CA SER A 400 8.94 0.64 -28.10
C SER A 400 9.59 2.02 -28.23
N ASP A 401 8.85 3.01 -28.73
CA ASP A 401 9.36 4.37 -28.92
C ASP A 401 9.76 5.03 -27.59
N ILE A 402 8.94 4.85 -26.54
CA ILE A 402 9.23 5.33 -25.18
C ILE A 402 10.54 4.70 -24.67
N ILE A 403 10.64 3.37 -24.71
CA ILE A 403 11.78 2.62 -24.16
C ILE A 403 13.08 2.89 -24.93
N LEU A 404 13.01 2.95 -26.27
CA LEU A 404 14.18 3.27 -27.09
C LEU A 404 14.69 4.68 -26.82
N ASN A 405 13.79 5.65 -26.63
CA ASN A 405 14.17 7.02 -26.28
C ASN A 405 14.81 7.09 -24.87
N GLU A 406 14.27 6.37 -23.88
CA GLU A 406 14.87 6.31 -22.55
C GLU A 406 16.25 5.63 -22.55
N LYS A 407 16.41 4.52 -23.28
CA LYS A 407 17.73 3.86 -23.47
C LYS A 407 18.74 4.79 -24.16
N LYS A 408 18.31 5.64 -25.11
CA LYS A 408 19.17 6.65 -25.75
C LYS A 408 19.59 7.76 -24.78
N LYS A 409 18.65 8.32 -24.01
CA LYS A 409 18.93 9.35 -23.00
C LYS A 409 19.92 8.86 -21.95
N LYS A 410 19.78 7.62 -21.47
CA LYS A 410 20.73 7.05 -20.49
C LYS A 410 22.13 6.89 -21.07
N LYS A 411 22.27 6.42 -22.31
CA LYS A 411 23.59 6.37 -22.99
C LYS A 411 24.25 7.74 -23.07
N GLN A 412 23.48 8.80 -23.33
CA GLN A 412 23.98 10.18 -23.36
C GLN A 412 24.35 10.69 -21.95
N LYS A 413 23.57 10.36 -20.91
CA LYS A 413 23.88 10.71 -19.52
C LYS A 413 25.10 9.96 -18.98
N LEU A 414 25.28 8.69 -19.33
CA LEU A 414 26.44 7.88 -18.96
C LEU A 414 27.75 8.46 -19.54
N LEU A 415 27.70 9.01 -20.76
CA LEU A 415 28.82 9.73 -21.38
C LEU A 415 29.13 11.08 -20.69
N LEU A 416 28.16 11.67 -19.98
CA LEU A 416 28.31 12.94 -19.26
C LEU A 416 28.71 12.75 -17.77
N ASN A 417 28.42 11.57 -17.20
CA ASN A 417 28.60 11.24 -15.78
C ASN A 417 29.91 10.51 -15.44
N GLU A 418 30.91 10.53 -16.32
CA GLU A 418 32.27 10.07 -15.98
C GLU A 418 32.85 10.83 -14.76
N ASN A 419 32.32 12.02 -14.42
CA ASN A 419 32.72 12.81 -13.25
C ASN A 419 32.13 12.34 -11.90
N LEU A 420 31.07 11.53 -11.87
CA LEU A 420 30.41 11.06 -10.62
C LEU A 420 30.90 9.70 -10.12
N GLN A 421 31.79 9.02 -10.85
CA GLN A 421 32.46 7.78 -10.39
C GLN A 421 33.33 7.97 -9.12
N LYS A 422 33.47 9.20 -8.60
CA LYS A 422 34.28 9.54 -7.42
C LYS A 422 33.67 9.18 -6.06
N MET A 423 32.42 8.73 -5.96
CA MET A 423 31.77 8.45 -4.66
C MET A 423 31.85 7.00 -4.17
N ASN A 424 32.54 6.10 -4.89
CA ASN A 424 33.03 4.79 -4.39
C ASN A 424 32.03 3.89 -3.62
N ILE A 425 30.73 3.90 -3.99
CA ILE A 425 29.77 2.89 -3.52
C ILE A 425 29.81 1.72 -4.51
N GLN A 426 30.32 0.56 -4.08
CA GLN A 426 30.31 -0.67 -4.88
C GLN A 426 28.90 -1.28 -4.87
N ILE A 427 28.08 -0.89 -5.85
CA ILE A 427 26.86 -1.63 -6.19
C ILE A 427 27.27 -2.73 -7.18
N ASP A 428 26.95 -3.99 -6.85
CA ASP A 428 27.17 -5.13 -7.75
C ASP A 428 26.43 -4.91 -9.09
N ASP A 429 27.01 -5.41 -10.18
CA ASP A 429 26.52 -5.15 -11.54
C ASP A 429 25.14 -5.78 -11.79
N ASP A 430 24.79 -6.84 -11.08
CA ASP A 430 23.45 -7.43 -11.15
C ASP A 430 22.39 -6.58 -10.44
N CYS A 431 22.73 -5.95 -9.32
CA CYS A 431 21.86 -4.96 -8.66
C CYS A 431 21.61 -3.74 -9.56
N LYS A 432 22.65 -3.24 -10.26
CA LYS A 432 22.49 -2.15 -11.23
C LYS A 432 21.56 -2.52 -12.37
N LYS A 433 21.69 -3.73 -12.95
CA LYS A 433 20.81 -4.21 -14.03
C LYS A 433 19.37 -4.35 -13.56
N ASN A 434 19.15 -4.84 -12.34
CA ASN A 434 17.81 -4.97 -11.76
C ASN A 434 17.16 -3.59 -11.55
N LEU A 435 17.89 -2.62 -11.01
CA LEU A 435 17.42 -1.24 -10.89
C LEU A 435 17.10 -0.62 -12.26
N GLU A 436 17.98 -0.81 -13.24
CA GLU A 436 17.73 -0.33 -14.60
C GLU A 436 16.47 -0.95 -15.21
N TYR A 437 16.24 -2.24 -14.99
CA TYR A 437 15.06 -2.94 -15.44
C TYR A 437 13.78 -2.38 -14.79
N ILE A 438 13.79 -2.17 -13.46
CA ILE A 438 12.68 -1.59 -12.71
C ILE A 438 12.36 -0.19 -13.24
N GLU A 439 13.37 0.67 -13.43
CA GLU A 439 13.18 2.01 -14.00
C GLU A 439 12.58 1.97 -15.41
N LEU A 440 12.89 0.95 -16.21
CA LEU A 440 12.28 0.75 -17.53
C LEU A 440 10.85 0.21 -17.42
N CYS A 441 10.55 -0.66 -16.44
CA CYS A 441 9.19 -1.11 -16.14
C CYS A 441 8.27 0.06 -15.80
N ASP A 442 8.74 1.05 -15.04
CA ASP A 442 8.00 2.31 -14.75
C ASP A 442 7.69 3.14 -16.01
N LYS A 443 8.35 2.83 -17.14
CA LYS A 443 8.12 3.43 -18.45
C LYS A 443 7.35 2.51 -19.42
N GLY A 444 6.92 1.34 -18.96
CA GLY A 444 6.17 0.37 -19.74
C GLY A 444 6.96 -0.65 -20.50
N TYR A 445 8.15 -0.99 -20.01
CA TYR A 445 8.95 -2.05 -20.60
C TYR A 445 8.26 -3.41 -20.50
N LEU A 446 7.56 -3.70 -19.39
CA LEU A 446 6.79 -4.94 -19.25
C LEU A 446 5.70 -5.05 -20.32
N ILE A 447 4.94 -3.97 -20.56
CA ILE A 447 3.94 -3.91 -21.63
C ILE A 447 4.58 -4.24 -22.97
N TYR A 448 5.71 -3.58 -23.28
CA TYR A 448 6.44 -3.82 -24.52
C TYR A 448 6.85 -5.29 -24.69
N GLN A 449 7.44 -5.89 -23.64
CA GLN A 449 7.84 -7.31 -23.66
C GLN A 449 6.64 -8.25 -23.80
N LEU A 450 5.56 -8.01 -23.06
CA LEU A 450 4.38 -8.87 -23.12
C LEU A 450 3.66 -8.77 -24.47
N THR A 451 3.68 -7.61 -25.14
CA THR A 451 3.16 -7.53 -26.52
C THR A 451 3.93 -8.44 -27.48
N ASP A 452 5.25 -8.54 -27.33
CA ASP A 452 6.08 -9.45 -28.11
C ASP A 452 5.82 -10.92 -27.74
N VAL A 453 5.64 -11.22 -26.45
CA VAL A 453 5.29 -12.56 -25.98
C VAL A 453 3.96 -13.01 -26.57
N ILE A 454 2.95 -12.13 -26.63
CA ILE A 454 1.67 -12.42 -27.27
C ILE A 454 1.86 -12.73 -28.77
N LEU A 455 2.64 -11.92 -29.50
CA LEU A 455 2.89 -12.14 -30.92
C LEU A 455 3.55 -13.50 -31.18
N ILE A 456 4.57 -13.83 -30.39
CA ILE A 456 5.27 -15.11 -30.46
C ILE A 456 4.31 -16.25 -30.12
N ALA A 457 3.56 -16.14 -29.02
CA ALA A 457 2.60 -17.15 -28.62
C ALA A 457 1.59 -17.42 -29.74
N LEU A 458 0.97 -16.38 -30.32
CA LEU A 458 0.02 -16.53 -31.41
C LEU A 458 0.62 -17.19 -32.66
N PHE A 459 1.88 -16.89 -32.98
CA PHE A 459 2.57 -17.48 -34.12
C PHE A 459 2.76 -19.00 -33.97
N PHE A 460 3.11 -19.45 -32.76
CA PHE A 460 3.37 -20.87 -32.47
C PHE A 460 2.11 -21.73 -32.34
N GLN A 461 0.92 -21.14 -32.32
CA GLN A 461 -0.35 -21.89 -32.23
C GLN A 461 -0.77 -22.55 -33.56
N ASN A 462 0.08 -22.52 -34.60
CA ASN A 462 -0.11 -23.18 -35.90
C ASN A 462 -1.41 -22.81 -36.64
N ASN A 463 -1.98 -21.63 -36.36
CA ASN A 463 -3.11 -21.10 -37.11
C ASN A 463 -2.60 -20.30 -38.31
N SER A 464 -2.63 -20.91 -39.51
CA SER A 464 -2.08 -20.32 -40.74
C SER A 464 -2.67 -18.96 -41.08
N TYR A 465 -3.96 -18.73 -40.81
CA TYR A 465 -4.60 -17.43 -41.02
C TYR A 465 -4.00 -16.37 -40.11
N ILE A 466 -3.86 -16.65 -38.82
CA ILE A 466 -3.30 -15.71 -37.83
C ILE A 466 -1.81 -15.45 -38.14
N SER A 467 -1.01 -16.50 -38.34
CA SER A 467 0.43 -16.39 -38.62
C SER A 467 0.71 -15.58 -39.89
N ASN A 468 -0.05 -15.79 -40.96
CA ASN A 468 0.08 -15.01 -42.19
C ASN A 468 -0.29 -13.54 -41.97
N ASN A 469 -1.37 -13.26 -41.23
CA ASN A 469 -1.76 -11.88 -40.92
C ASN A 469 -0.76 -11.18 -40.00
N ILE A 470 -0.10 -11.89 -39.07
CA ILE A 470 1.01 -11.33 -38.28
C ILE A 470 2.11 -10.83 -39.23
N PHE A 471 2.58 -11.65 -40.17
CA PHE A 471 3.60 -11.23 -41.14
C PHE A 471 3.15 -10.03 -41.98
N ILE A 472 1.92 -10.05 -42.50
CA ILE A 472 1.37 -8.93 -43.30
C ILE A 472 1.36 -7.64 -42.48
N HIS A 473 0.90 -7.68 -41.23
CA HIS A 473 0.85 -6.50 -40.38
C HIS A 473 2.24 -6.00 -39.96
N LEU A 474 3.18 -6.91 -39.66
CA LEU A 474 4.57 -6.55 -39.37
C LEU A 474 5.22 -5.86 -40.57
N TYR A 475 5.06 -6.43 -41.76
CA TYR A 475 5.58 -5.87 -43.01
C TYR A 475 4.96 -4.49 -43.31
N THR A 476 3.64 -4.37 -43.21
CA THR A 476 2.92 -3.12 -43.49
C THR A 476 3.33 -1.98 -42.55
N ARG A 477 3.72 -2.31 -41.31
CA ARG A 477 4.15 -1.33 -40.29
C ARG A 477 5.66 -1.17 -40.19
N ALA A 478 6.42 -1.82 -41.08
CA ALA A 478 7.88 -1.83 -41.06
C ALA A 478 8.47 -2.23 -39.68
N VAL A 479 7.82 -3.17 -38.99
CA VAL A 479 8.32 -3.71 -37.73
C VAL A 479 9.33 -4.82 -38.04
N ASP A 480 10.56 -4.62 -37.60
CA ASP A 480 11.61 -5.63 -37.72
C ASP A 480 11.32 -6.84 -36.81
N ILE A 481 11.24 -8.02 -37.41
CA ILE A 481 11.00 -9.29 -36.71
C ILE A 481 12.14 -9.55 -35.71
N GLN A 482 13.37 -9.20 -36.06
CA GLN A 482 14.52 -9.39 -35.17
C GLN A 482 14.35 -8.59 -33.87
N SER A 483 13.75 -7.40 -33.94
CA SER A 483 13.48 -6.57 -32.77
C SER A 483 12.55 -7.24 -31.74
N ILE A 484 11.64 -8.14 -32.18
CA ILE A 484 10.73 -8.89 -31.31
C ILE A 484 11.53 -9.91 -30.49
N TYR A 485 12.43 -10.65 -31.14
CA TYR A 485 13.28 -11.64 -30.46
C TYR A 485 14.28 -10.97 -29.52
N GLU A 486 14.91 -9.88 -29.95
CA GLU A 486 15.88 -9.14 -29.13
C GLU A 486 15.26 -8.52 -27.87
N ASN A 487 13.99 -8.11 -27.94
CA ASN A 487 13.30 -7.52 -26.79
C ASN A 487 13.06 -8.56 -25.66
N ILE A 488 12.79 -9.81 -26.02
CA ILE A 488 12.52 -10.88 -25.06
C ILE A 488 13.81 -11.58 -24.60
N LEU A 489 14.73 -11.85 -25.53
CA LEU A 489 15.92 -12.66 -25.28
C LEU A 489 17.17 -11.82 -24.95
N GLY A 490 17.10 -10.50 -25.12
CA GLY A 490 18.28 -9.63 -25.18
C GLY A 490 19.00 -9.82 -26.52
N LYS A 491 20.03 -9.00 -26.78
CA LYS A 491 20.90 -9.23 -27.94
C LYS A 491 21.52 -10.63 -27.82
N PRO A 492 21.48 -11.46 -28.87
CA PRO A 492 22.14 -12.75 -28.83
C PRO A 492 23.64 -12.52 -28.62
N ALA A 493 24.16 -12.93 -27.46
CA ALA A 493 25.58 -13.24 -27.37
C ALA A 493 25.83 -14.42 -28.33
N ASN A 494 26.96 -14.42 -29.03
CA ASN A 494 27.35 -15.44 -30.01
C ASN A 494 27.48 -16.85 -29.40
N THR A 495 26.37 -17.50 -29.06
CA THR A 495 26.31 -18.90 -28.62
C THR A 495 25.06 -19.58 -29.22
N PRO A 496 25.21 -20.49 -30.21
CA PRO A 496 24.10 -21.02 -31.00
C PRO A 496 23.16 -22.03 -30.30
N HIS A 497 23.25 -22.25 -28.98
CA HIS A 497 22.57 -23.40 -28.35
C HIS A 497 21.84 -23.15 -27.01
N ALA A 498 21.56 -21.90 -26.65
CA ALA A 498 20.66 -21.63 -25.52
C ALA A 498 19.19 -21.61 -25.99
N SER A 499 18.68 -22.78 -26.38
CA SER A 499 17.32 -22.97 -26.89
C SER A 499 16.24 -22.75 -25.83
N GLU A 500 15.09 -22.24 -26.29
CA GLU A 500 13.68 -22.31 -25.83
C GLU A 500 13.35 -22.50 -24.33
N TYR A 501 14.06 -23.39 -23.62
CA TYR A 501 13.94 -23.60 -22.18
C TYR A 501 14.33 -22.35 -21.36
N ALA A 502 15.33 -21.58 -21.84
CA ALA A 502 15.70 -20.30 -21.23
C ALA A 502 14.64 -19.21 -21.45
N ALA A 503 13.91 -19.26 -22.57
CA ALA A 503 12.82 -18.33 -22.87
C ALA A 503 11.60 -18.59 -21.96
N CYS A 504 11.18 -19.84 -21.79
CA CYS A 504 10.12 -20.21 -20.84
C CYS A 504 10.51 -19.92 -19.38
N LYS A 505 11.77 -20.12 -18.99
CA LYS A 505 12.26 -19.81 -17.64
C LYS A 505 12.35 -18.30 -17.39
N ARG A 506 12.71 -17.49 -18.41
CA ARG A 506 12.64 -16.03 -18.34
C ARG A 506 11.21 -15.50 -18.43
N ILE A 507 10.29 -16.13 -19.14
CA ILE A 507 8.86 -15.75 -19.14
C ILE A 507 8.25 -16.02 -17.77
N ARG A 508 8.57 -17.15 -17.12
CA ARG A 508 8.20 -17.42 -15.72
C ARG A 508 8.93 -16.49 -14.74
N GLY A 509 10.18 -16.12 -15.01
CA GLY A 509 10.92 -15.10 -14.26
C GLY A 509 10.33 -13.70 -14.42
N MET A 510 9.88 -13.33 -15.62
CA MET A 510 9.16 -12.09 -15.91
C MET A 510 7.80 -12.07 -15.22
N GLN A 511 7.11 -13.21 -15.07
CA GLN A 511 5.90 -13.33 -14.24
C GLN A 511 6.20 -13.13 -12.74
N ALA A 512 7.34 -13.63 -12.23
CA ALA A 512 7.79 -13.35 -10.86
C ALA A 512 8.17 -11.88 -10.66
N HIS A 513 8.83 -11.26 -11.64
CA HIS A 513 9.09 -9.83 -11.66
C HIS A 513 7.82 -9.00 -11.89
N THR A 514 6.79 -9.54 -12.55
CA THR A 514 5.46 -8.92 -12.68
C THR A 514 4.75 -8.95 -11.33
N GLN A 515 4.86 -10.04 -10.56
CA GLN A 515 4.34 -10.07 -9.19
C GLN A 515 5.09 -9.08 -8.28
N GLN A 516 6.41 -8.95 -8.42
CA GLN A 516 7.19 -7.92 -7.71
C GLN A 516 6.89 -6.49 -8.20
N ALA A 517 6.68 -6.27 -9.49
CA ALA A 517 6.33 -4.97 -10.06
C ALA A 517 4.88 -4.56 -9.73
N ILE A 518 3.96 -5.52 -9.65
CA ILE A 518 2.61 -5.32 -9.12
C ILE A 518 2.67 -5.02 -7.61
N ALA A 519 3.55 -5.68 -6.86
CA ALA A 519 3.79 -5.38 -5.45
C ALA A 519 4.47 -4.00 -5.25
N SER A 520 5.34 -3.56 -6.16
CA SER A 520 5.99 -2.24 -6.08
C SER A 520 5.10 -1.10 -6.57
N SER A 521 4.26 -1.34 -7.58
CA SER A 521 3.21 -0.39 -7.99
C SER A 521 2.08 -0.30 -6.95
N ALA A 522 1.82 -1.38 -6.21
CA ALA A 522 0.99 -1.36 -5.01
C ALA A 522 1.57 -0.45 -3.90
N SER A 523 2.90 -0.45 -3.69
CA SER A 523 3.54 0.48 -2.75
C SER A 523 3.57 1.93 -3.25
N ALA A 524 3.60 2.15 -4.57
CA ALA A 524 3.60 3.49 -5.16
C ALA A 524 2.22 4.20 -5.11
N LEU A 525 1.15 3.49 -4.74
CA LEU A 525 -0.20 4.06 -4.56
C LEU A 525 -0.44 4.59 -3.13
N GLY A 526 0.50 4.41 -2.20
CA GLY A 526 0.48 5.00 -0.86
C GLY A 526 1.18 6.36 -0.75
N SER A 527 1.86 6.82 -1.79
CA SER A 527 2.50 8.15 -1.80
C SER A 527 1.71 9.11 -2.70
N VAL A 528 0.64 9.68 -2.15
CA VAL A 528 0.15 10.98 -2.65
C VAL A 528 1.23 12.01 -2.32
N PRO A 529 1.83 12.72 -3.27
CA PRO A 529 2.65 13.86 -2.93
C PRO A 529 1.71 14.94 -2.37
N HIS A 530 1.83 15.23 -1.07
CA HIS A 530 1.30 16.45 -0.50
C HIS A 530 1.75 17.62 -1.38
N SER A 531 0.78 18.30 -1.99
CA SER A 531 1.03 19.53 -2.73
C SER A 531 1.48 20.61 -1.75
N SER A 532 2.79 20.79 -1.61
CA SER A 532 3.36 22.00 -1.03
C SER A 532 3.08 23.17 -1.96
N VAL A 533 2.11 23.99 -1.58
CA VAL A 533 1.86 25.31 -2.17
C VAL A 533 3.08 26.17 -1.88
N THR A 534 4.04 26.21 -2.80
CA THR A 534 5.11 27.19 -2.78
C THR A 534 4.57 28.52 -3.31
N ARG A 535 4.28 29.44 -2.38
CA ARG A 535 4.11 30.85 -2.67
C ARG A 535 5.40 31.39 -3.26
N VAL A 536 5.30 31.97 -4.44
CA VAL A 536 6.33 32.83 -5.03
C VAL A 536 6.39 34.14 -4.22
N PRO A 537 7.54 34.58 -3.69
CA PRO A 537 7.68 35.95 -3.20
C PRO A 537 7.97 36.89 -4.38
N PRO A 538 7.45 38.13 -4.36
CA PRO A 538 7.70 39.09 -5.41
C PRO A 538 9.09 39.70 -5.23
N PHE A 539 9.94 39.61 -6.26
CA PHE A 539 10.64 40.70 -6.93
C PHE A 539 11.59 40.14 -7.99
#